data_AF-Q52817-F1
#
_entry.id   AF-Q52817-F1
#
_cell.length_a   1.000
_cell.length_b   1.000
_cell.length_c   1.000
_cell.angle_alpha   90.00
_cell.angle_beta   90.00
_cell.angle_gamma   90.00
#
_symmetry.space_group_name_H-M   'P 1'
#
loop_
_entity.id
_entity.type
_entity.pdbx_description
1 polymer ?
#
loop_
_entity_poly.entity_id
_entity_poly.type
_entity_poly.pdbx_seq_one_letter_code
_entity_poly.pdbx_strand_id
1 'polypeptide(L)'
;MTLALLKRQVATREIKPGKSVQKWKVFRDASEAREALGLQSSSLAVLDALLSFYPENELRQEAQLVVFPSNAQLILRAHGMAGATLRRHLALLVEAGLIVRKDSANAKRFARKNNTGEIENAFGFDLSPMLARSEELALIAQKVVCPRSAFRKAKENLTICRRDVRKLISAAMEEGAEGDWVAIEAIYVELVARIPRSPAMGDVAGVLDEMGLLREEIINRLNNQENSQISSTNDAQFERHIQ
;
A
#
# COMPACT_ATOMS: atom_id res chain seq x y z
N MET A 1 -0.07 -26.24 21.67
CA MET A 1 -1.12 -25.31 22.14
C MET A 1 -0.45 -24.20 22.93
N THR A 2 -0.27 -23.01 22.36
CA THR A 2 0.40 -21.86 22.98
C THR A 2 -0.60 -20.88 23.56
N LEU A 3 -0.22 -20.20 24.66
CA LEU A 3 -1.05 -19.24 25.41
C LEU A 3 -1.56 -18.08 24.52
N ALA A 4 -0.78 -17.71 23.50
CA ALA A 4 -1.17 -16.73 22.48
C ALA A 4 -2.38 -17.19 21.63
N LEU A 5 -2.49 -18.49 21.31
CA LEU A 5 -3.63 -19.04 20.57
C LEU A 5 -4.90 -19.04 21.43
N LEU A 6 -4.77 -19.30 22.74
CA LEU A 6 -5.90 -19.25 23.69
C LEU A 6 -6.41 -17.82 23.89
N LYS A 7 -5.52 -16.84 24.09
CA LYS A 7 -5.93 -15.42 24.16
C LYS A 7 -6.61 -14.95 22.86
N ARG A 8 -6.11 -15.41 21.71
CA ARG A 8 -6.72 -15.10 20.40
C ARG A 8 -8.08 -15.78 20.21
N GLN A 9 -8.29 -17.00 20.71
CA GLN A 9 -9.61 -17.64 20.72
C GLN A 9 -10.62 -16.91 21.62
N VAL A 10 -10.17 -16.35 22.74
CA VAL A 10 -11.01 -15.52 23.62
C VAL A 10 -11.36 -14.20 22.96
N ALA A 11 -10.42 -13.53 22.28
CA ALA A 11 -10.68 -12.29 21.55
C ALA A 11 -11.71 -12.47 20.41
N THR A 12 -11.76 -13.65 19.77
CA THR A 12 -12.80 -13.97 18.77
C THR A 12 -14.21 -14.03 19.37
N ARG A 13 -14.34 -14.22 20.69
CA ARG A 13 -15.64 -14.18 21.40
C ARG A 13 -16.07 -12.75 21.79
N GLU A 14 -15.15 -11.78 21.79
CA GLU A 14 -15.40 -10.38 22.11
C GLU A 14 -15.64 -9.52 20.85
N ILE A 15 -16.31 -10.08 19.83
CA ILE A 15 -16.74 -9.29 18.68
C ILE A 15 -17.91 -8.40 19.15
N LYS A 16 -17.78 -7.07 18.96
CA LYS A 16 -18.85 -6.12 19.27
C LYS A 16 -20.12 -6.48 18.48
N PRO A 17 -21.30 -6.54 19.14
CA PRO A 17 -22.56 -6.86 18.47
C PRO A 17 -22.78 -5.91 17.28
N GLY A 18 -23.17 -6.48 16.13
CA GLY A 18 -23.41 -5.72 14.89
C GLY A 18 -22.16 -5.42 14.05
N LYS A 19 -20.96 -5.90 14.42
CA LYS A 19 -19.75 -5.68 13.60
C LYS A 19 -19.87 -6.38 12.24
N SER A 20 -19.76 -5.59 11.17
CA SER A 20 -19.70 -6.07 9.79
C SER A 20 -18.48 -5.46 9.08
N VAL A 21 -17.81 -6.27 8.27
CA VAL A 21 -16.69 -5.79 7.44
C VAL A 21 -16.70 -6.47 6.08
N GLN A 22 -16.38 -5.71 5.03
CA GLN A 22 -16.21 -6.30 3.69
C GLN A 22 -15.04 -7.29 3.66
N LYS A 23 -15.32 -8.50 3.22
CA LYS A 23 -14.40 -9.64 3.11
C LYS A 23 -13.10 -9.27 2.42
N TRP A 24 -13.21 -8.65 1.24
CA TRP A 24 -12.05 -8.27 0.43
C TRP A 24 -11.28 -7.07 0.98
N LYS A 25 -11.89 -6.26 1.84
CA LYS A 25 -11.17 -5.19 2.55
C LYS A 25 -10.23 -5.79 3.58
N VAL A 26 -10.71 -6.68 4.45
CA VAL A 26 -9.86 -7.34 5.46
C VAL A 26 -8.78 -8.20 4.80
N PHE A 27 -9.09 -8.86 3.68
CA PHE A 27 -8.09 -9.58 2.90
C PHE A 27 -6.95 -8.68 2.40
N ARG A 28 -7.29 -7.51 1.84
CA ARG A 28 -6.27 -6.54 1.41
C ARG A 28 -5.44 -6.05 2.59
N ASP A 29 -6.07 -5.72 3.71
CA ASP A 29 -5.37 -5.27 4.92
C ASP A 29 -4.41 -6.36 5.43
N ALA A 30 -4.84 -7.63 5.46
CA ALA A 30 -3.99 -8.77 5.82
C ALA A 30 -2.86 -9.01 4.79
N SER A 31 -3.10 -8.77 3.50
CA SER A 31 -2.10 -8.88 2.43
C SER A 31 -1.01 -7.82 2.55
N GLU A 32 -1.37 -6.58 2.88
CA GLU A 32 -0.43 -5.50 3.16
C GLU A 32 0.35 -5.74 4.46
N ALA A 33 -0.32 -6.31 5.47
CA ALA A 33 0.28 -6.69 6.75
C ALA A 33 1.07 -8.02 6.71
N ARG A 34 1.21 -8.69 5.56
CA ARG A 34 1.75 -10.05 5.48
C ARG A 34 3.11 -10.22 6.15
N GLU A 35 4.02 -9.25 5.99
CA GLU A 35 5.37 -9.29 6.54
C GLU A 35 5.33 -9.21 8.07
N ALA A 36 4.50 -8.31 8.61
CA ALA A 36 4.28 -8.18 10.05
C ALA A 36 3.58 -9.42 10.67
N LEU A 37 2.77 -10.12 9.87
CA LEU A 37 2.08 -11.35 10.27
C LEU A 37 2.93 -12.62 10.06
N GLY A 38 4.15 -12.51 9.51
CA GLY A 38 5.00 -13.66 9.19
C GLY A 38 4.45 -14.57 8.08
N LEU A 39 3.60 -14.02 7.21
CA LEU A 39 2.91 -14.75 6.14
C LEU A 39 3.61 -14.60 4.79
N GLN A 40 3.59 -15.69 4.03
CA GLN A 40 4.08 -15.73 2.65
C GLN A 40 2.95 -15.51 1.64
N SER A 41 3.27 -15.15 0.40
CA SER A 41 2.30 -14.98 -0.70
C SER A 41 1.43 -16.23 -0.90
N SER A 42 2.01 -17.42 -0.79
CA SER A 42 1.29 -18.69 -0.84
C SER A 42 0.26 -18.85 0.28
N SER A 43 0.50 -18.26 1.46
CA SER A 43 -0.48 -18.27 2.56
C SER A 43 -1.68 -17.37 2.25
N LEU A 44 -1.44 -16.24 1.58
CA LEU A 44 -2.50 -15.34 1.13
C LEU A 44 -3.35 -15.99 0.02
N ALA A 45 -2.74 -16.76 -0.89
CA ALA A 45 -3.49 -17.52 -1.90
C ALA A 45 -4.44 -18.56 -1.26
N VAL A 46 -4.01 -19.19 -0.17
CA VAL A 46 -4.86 -20.10 0.60
C VAL A 46 -5.99 -19.36 1.31
N LEU A 47 -5.70 -18.17 1.85
CA LEU A 47 -6.71 -17.32 2.48
C LEU A 47 -7.75 -16.82 1.46
N ASP A 48 -7.31 -16.38 0.30
CA ASP A 48 -8.15 -15.99 -0.84
C ASP A 48 -9.08 -17.14 -1.26
N ALA A 49 -8.51 -18.34 -1.42
CA ALA A 49 -9.28 -19.54 -1.69
C ALA A 49 -10.34 -19.81 -0.60
N LEU A 50 -10.01 -19.69 0.69
CA LEU A 50 -10.98 -19.87 1.78
C LEU A 50 -12.13 -18.84 1.71
N LEU A 51 -11.79 -17.56 1.48
CA LEU A 51 -12.76 -16.47 1.38
C LEU A 51 -13.69 -16.62 0.16
N SER A 52 -13.21 -17.23 -0.92
CA SER A 52 -14.02 -17.51 -2.11
C SER A 52 -15.13 -18.57 -1.87
N PHE A 53 -15.03 -19.38 -0.81
CA PHE A 53 -16.09 -20.33 -0.43
C PHE A 53 -17.18 -19.69 0.44
N TYR A 54 -16.93 -18.49 0.96
CA TYR A 54 -17.93 -17.74 1.69
C TYR A 54 -18.79 -16.94 0.69
N PRO A 55 -20.11 -17.20 0.58
CA PRO A 55 -20.95 -16.64 -0.47
C PRO A 55 -21.16 -15.14 -0.31
N GLU A 56 -21.23 -14.65 0.93
CA GLU A 56 -21.44 -13.25 1.22
C GLU A 56 -20.17 -12.41 1.02
N ASN A 57 -20.37 -11.13 0.70
CA ASN A 57 -19.27 -10.17 0.58
C ASN A 57 -18.93 -9.51 1.93
N GLU A 58 -19.81 -9.61 2.91
CA GLU A 58 -19.61 -9.04 4.24
C GLU A 58 -19.49 -10.15 5.29
N LEU A 59 -18.44 -10.06 6.11
CA LEU A 59 -18.30 -10.88 7.29
C LEU A 59 -19.09 -10.19 8.41
N ARG A 60 -20.15 -10.83 8.89
CA ARG A 60 -21.00 -10.34 9.98
C ARG A 60 -20.93 -11.28 11.16
N GLN A 61 -20.96 -10.75 12.38
CA GLN A 61 -20.90 -11.58 13.60
C GLN A 61 -22.09 -12.55 13.71
N GLU A 62 -23.27 -12.11 13.29
CA GLU A 62 -24.52 -12.89 13.33
C GLU A 62 -24.56 -14.00 12.27
N ALA A 63 -23.67 -13.95 11.26
CA ALA A 63 -23.62 -14.94 10.21
C ALA A 63 -22.70 -16.12 10.59
N GLN A 64 -22.97 -17.30 10.04
CA GLN A 64 -22.10 -18.46 10.20
C GLN A 64 -20.81 -18.26 9.37
N LEU A 65 -19.74 -17.77 10.00
CA LEU A 65 -18.43 -17.51 9.37
C LEU A 65 -17.55 -18.76 9.18
N VAL A 66 -18.16 -19.95 9.10
CA VAL A 66 -17.44 -21.23 8.98
C VAL A 66 -17.56 -21.76 7.56
N VAL A 67 -16.41 -21.96 6.90
CA VAL A 67 -16.34 -22.58 5.56
C VAL A 67 -15.78 -24.00 5.63
N PHE A 68 -16.32 -24.89 4.80
CA PHE A 68 -15.96 -26.33 4.80
C PHE A 68 -15.53 -26.85 3.42
N PRO A 69 -14.55 -26.23 2.73
CA PRO A 69 -14.11 -26.70 1.44
C PRO A 69 -13.35 -28.04 1.52
N SER A 70 -13.51 -28.87 0.49
CA SER A 70 -12.67 -30.06 0.32
C SER A 70 -11.24 -29.65 -0.03
N ASN A 71 -10.23 -30.47 0.35
CA ASN A 71 -8.84 -30.19 0.01
C ASN A 71 -8.64 -30.07 -1.51
N ALA A 72 -9.34 -30.88 -2.32
CA ALA A 72 -9.24 -30.83 -3.77
C ALA A 72 -9.74 -29.48 -4.34
N GLN A 73 -10.89 -28.99 -3.86
CA GLN A 73 -11.43 -27.69 -4.29
C GLN A 73 -10.53 -26.53 -3.84
N LEU A 74 -9.93 -26.66 -2.66
CA LEU A 74 -9.06 -25.63 -2.12
C LEU A 74 -7.70 -25.59 -2.84
N ILE A 75 -7.16 -26.75 -3.24
CA ILE A 75 -5.99 -26.84 -4.13
C ILE A 75 -6.28 -26.18 -5.47
N LEU A 76 -7.44 -26.46 -6.07
CA LEU A 76 -7.83 -25.89 -7.36
C LEU A 76 -7.86 -24.36 -7.33
N ARG A 77 -8.45 -23.77 -6.28
CA ARG A 77 -8.53 -22.32 -6.11
C ARG A 77 -7.22 -21.67 -5.64
N ALA A 78 -6.39 -22.40 -4.90
CA ALA A 78 -5.04 -21.97 -4.50
C ALA A 78 -3.99 -22.24 -5.60
N HIS A 79 -4.37 -22.08 -6.87
CA HIS A 79 -3.50 -22.21 -8.05
C HIS A 79 -2.75 -23.55 -8.17
N GLY A 80 -3.39 -24.67 -7.81
CA GLY A 80 -2.81 -26.01 -7.97
C GLY A 80 -1.73 -26.35 -6.95
N MET A 81 -1.71 -25.67 -5.79
CA MET A 81 -0.74 -25.93 -4.73
C MET A 81 -0.77 -27.39 -4.24
N ALA A 82 0.40 -27.99 -4.04
CA ALA A 82 0.51 -29.35 -3.51
C ALA A 82 -0.14 -29.46 -2.11
N GLY A 83 -0.83 -30.58 -1.84
CA GLY A 83 -1.59 -30.77 -0.60
C GLY A 83 -0.76 -30.75 0.70
N ALA A 84 0.54 -31.05 0.64
CA ALA A 84 1.45 -30.90 1.78
C ALA A 84 1.73 -29.42 2.08
N THR A 85 2.05 -28.64 1.05
CA THR A 85 2.25 -27.18 1.11
C THR A 85 0.99 -26.48 1.60
N LEU A 86 -0.17 -26.94 1.16
CA LEU A 86 -1.45 -26.42 1.61
C LEU A 86 -1.65 -26.55 3.12
N ARG A 87 -1.40 -27.74 3.69
CA ARG A 87 -1.53 -27.98 5.13
C ARG A 87 -0.57 -27.10 5.93
N ARG A 88 0.64 -26.89 5.42
CA ARG A 88 1.63 -25.98 6.03
C ARG A 88 1.11 -24.54 6.06
N HIS A 89 0.58 -24.03 4.94
CA HIS A 89 0.05 -22.66 4.90
C HIS A 89 -1.21 -22.48 5.72
N LEU A 90 -2.08 -23.50 5.81
CA LEU A 90 -3.21 -23.49 6.73
C LEU A 90 -2.75 -23.39 8.19
N ALA A 91 -1.69 -24.10 8.58
CA ALA A 91 -1.10 -23.96 9.91
C ALA A 91 -0.56 -22.54 10.15
N LEU A 92 0.15 -21.95 9.17
CA LEU A 92 0.62 -20.57 9.25
C LEU A 92 -0.52 -19.56 9.40
N LEU A 93 -1.65 -19.75 8.71
CA LEU A 93 -2.83 -18.89 8.85
C LEU A 93 -3.48 -19.02 10.24
N VAL A 94 -3.46 -20.21 10.84
CA VAL A 94 -3.92 -20.44 12.21
C VAL A 94 -2.96 -19.80 13.22
N GLU A 95 -1.65 -19.95 13.03
CA GLU A 95 -0.61 -19.33 13.85
C GLU A 95 -0.65 -17.80 13.76
N ALA A 96 -0.91 -17.25 12.58
CA ALA A 96 -1.14 -15.83 12.39
C ALA A 96 -2.47 -15.35 13.00
N GLY A 97 -3.35 -16.26 13.41
CA GLY A 97 -4.64 -15.95 14.01
C GLY A 97 -5.64 -15.33 13.04
N LEU A 98 -5.52 -15.64 11.75
CA LEU A 98 -6.47 -15.21 10.72
C LEU A 98 -7.64 -16.19 10.59
N ILE A 99 -7.39 -17.48 10.84
CA ILE A 99 -8.41 -18.52 10.81
C ILE A 99 -8.30 -19.39 12.07
N VAL A 100 -9.41 -19.99 12.47
CA VAL A 100 -9.41 -21.05 13.50
C VAL A 100 -9.88 -22.34 12.87
N ARG A 101 -9.16 -23.43 13.13
CA ARG A 101 -9.54 -24.75 12.67
C ARG A 101 -10.54 -25.36 13.66
N LYS A 102 -11.77 -25.61 13.20
CA LYS A 102 -12.78 -26.40 13.92
C LYS A 102 -12.71 -27.84 13.45
N ASP A 103 -11.82 -28.61 14.06
CA ASP A 103 -11.71 -30.05 13.78
C ASP A 103 -12.81 -30.82 14.51
N SER A 104 -13.39 -31.84 13.84
CA SER A 104 -14.23 -32.83 14.51
C SER A 104 -13.36 -33.89 15.19
N ALA A 105 -13.87 -34.52 16.25
CA ALA A 105 -13.18 -35.57 17.01
C ALA A 105 -12.77 -36.81 16.16
N ASN A 106 -13.22 -36.91 14.90
CA ASN A 106 -13.02 -38.10 14.07
C ASN A 106 -12.19 -37.86 12.80
N ALA A 107 -11.45 -36.75 12.72
CA ALA A 107 -10.52 -36.42 11.62
C ALA A 107 -11.12 -36.44 10.19
N LYS A 108 -12.46 -36.41 10.05
CA LYS A 108 -13.17 -36.28 8.77
C LYS A 108 -14.00 -34.99 8.75
N ARG A 109 -13.90 -34.26 7.64
CA ARG A 109 -14.60 -32.99 7.40
C ARG A 109 -15.97 -33.30 6.79
N PHE A 110 -17.02 -33.21 7.59
CA PHE A 110 -18.40 -33.35 7.12
C PHE A 110 -19.27 -32.26 7.75
N ALA A 111 -20.17 -31.67 6.96
CA ALA A 111 -21.29 -30.90 7.49
C ALA A 111 -22.42 -31.88 7.83
N ARG A 112 -22.85 -31.93 9.10
CA ARG A 112 -24.08 -32.64 9.48
C ARG A 112 -25.23 -31.67 9.27
N LYS A 113 -26.11 -31.96 8.31
CA LYS A 113 -27.41 -31.31 8.21
C LYS A 113 -28.35 -32.01 9.19
N ASN A 114 -29.11 -31.25 9.98
CA ASN A 114 -30.22 -31.79 10.76
C ASN A 114 -31.40 -32.14 9.83
N ASN A 115 -32.43 -32.82 10.37
CA ASN A 115 -33.59 -33.29 9.60
C ASN A 115 -34.40 -32.17 8.92
N THR A 116 -34.12 -30.91 9.23
CA THR A 116 -34.73 -29.71 8.64
C THR A 116 -33.86 -29.04 7.56
N GLY A 117 -32.68 -29.59 7.26
CA GLY A 117 -31.77 -29.09 6.22
C GLY A 117 -30.82 -27.97 6.66
N GLU A 118 -30.84 -27.58 7.94
CA GLU A 118 -29.95 -26.58 8.54
C GLU A 118 -28.62 -27.22 9.01
N ILE A 119 -27.54 -26.44 8.97
CA ILE A 119 -26.20 -26.90 9.32
C ILE A 119 -26.05 -26.89 10.85
N GLU A 120 -26.21 -28.06 11.48
CA GLU A 120 -26.26 -28.20 12.94
C GLU A 120 -24.87 -28.09 13.59
N ASN A 121 -23.81 -28.51 12.89
CA ASN A 121 -22.41 -28.36 13.32
C ASN A 121 -21.47 -28.25 12.10
N ALA A 122 -20.77 -27.12 11.97
CA ALA A 122 -19.82 -26.88 10.88
C ALA A 122 -18.38 -27.18 11.32
N PHE A 123 -17.83 -28.29 10.83
CA PHE A 123 -16.43 -28.69 11.05
C PHE A 123 -15.57 -28.29 9.84
N GLY A 124 -14.84 -27.19 9.97
CA GLY A 124 -14.12 -26.53 8.88
C GLY A 124 -13.17 -25.43 9.37
N PHE A 125 -13.12 -24.32 8.64
CA PHE A 125 -12.32 -23.15 8.98
C PHE A 125 -13.23 -21.99 9.38
N ASP A 126 -13.02 -21.48 10.59
CA ASP A 126 -13.74 -20.35 11.15
C ASP A 126 -12.99 -19.05 10.80
N LEU A 127 -13.68 -18.15 10.09
CA LEU A 127 -13.20 -16.84 9.65
C LEU A 127 -13.49 -15.72 10.66
N SER A 128 -14.18 -16.02 11.76
CA SER A 128 -14.46 -15.05 12.85
C SER A 128 -13.24 -14.26 13.34
N PRO A 129 -12.01 -14.82 13.41
CA PRO A 129 -10.82 -14.05 13.78
C PRO A 129 -10.53 -12.87 12.84
N MET A 130 -10.86 -12.98 11.54
CA MET A 130 -10.69 -11.88 10.59
C MET A 130 -11.63 -10.71 10.92
N LEU A 131 -12.85 -11.02 11.34
CA LEU A 131 -13.83 -10.00 11.75
C LEU A 131 -13.42 -9.35 13.08
N ALA A 132 -12.99 -10.15 14.06
CA ALA A 132 -12.54 -9.64 15.35
C ALA A 132 -11.35 -8.67 15.18
N ARG A 133 -10.37 -9.05 14.37
CA ARG A 133 -9.09 -8.34 14.19
C ARG A 133 -9.08 -7.36 13.01
N SER A 134 -10.23 -7.08 12.40
CA SER A 134 -10.29 -6.21 11.23
C SER A 134 -9.65 -4.83 11.45
N GLU A 135 -9.83 -4.25 12.64
CA GLU A 135 -9.29 -2.94 13.02
C GLU A 135 -7.77 -3.02 13.26
N GLU A 136 -7.31 -4.07 13.94
CA GLU A 136 -5.89 -4.34 14.14
C GLU A 136 -5.16 -4.49 12.80
N LEU A 137 -5.73 -5.29 11.89
CA LEU A 137 -5.19 -5.52 10.55
C LEU A 137 -5.17 -4.21 9.74
N ALA A 138 -6.23 -3.41 9.81
CA ALA A 138 -6.27 -2.11 9.14
C ALA A 138 -5.20 -1.15 9.68
N LEU A 139 -4.96 -1.13 10.99
CA LEU A 139 -3.91 -0.31 11.61
C LEU A 139 -2.51 -0.75 11.17
N ILE A 140 -2.25 -2.07 11.15
CA ILE A 140 -0.96 -2.60 10.68
C ILE A 140 -0.78 -2.30 9.19
N ALA A 141 -1.81 -2.51 8.38
CA ALA A 141 -1.79 -2.18 6.96
C ALA A 141 -1.50 -0.69 6.73
N GLN A 142 -2.13 0.20 7.48
CA GLN A 142 -1.89 1.64 7.38
C GLN A 142 -0.44 2.00 7.73
N LYS A 143 0.14 1.37 8.76
CA LYS A 143 1.56 1.57 9.12
C LYS A 143 2.54 1.11 8.03
N VAL A 144 2.17 0.14 7.20
CA VAL A 144 2.99 -0.36 6.09
C VAL A 144 2.76 0.45 4.80
N VAL A 145 1.50 0.76 4.49
CA VAL A 145 1.10 1.44 3.25
C VAL A 145 1.41 2.93 3.28
N CYS A 146 1.27 3.60 4.42
CA CYS A 146 1.52 5.04 4.51
C CYS A 146 2.98 5.39 4.16
N PRO A 147 4.01 4.73 4.73
CA PRO A 147 5.41 4.97 4.33
C PRO A 147 5.69 4.57 2.88
N ARG A 148 5.17 3.42 2.41
CA ARG A 148 5.38 2.96 1.03
C ARG A 148 4.78 3.91 0.00
N SER A 149 3.58 4.41 0.25
CA SER A 149 2.90 5.36 -0.65
C SER A 149 3.57 6.74 -0.63
N ALA A 150 3.98 7.23 0.54
CA ALA A 150 4.75 8.48 0.66
C ALA A 150 6.08 8.39 -0.10
N PHE A 151 6.81 7.28 0.05
CA PHE A 151 8.04 7.02 -0.70
C PHE A 151 7.83 6.99 -2.22
N ARG A 152 6.76 6.33 -2.68
CA ARG A 152 6.42 6.28 -4.10
C ARG A 152 6.11 7.68 -4.66
N LYS A 153 5.31 8.47 -3.95
CA LYS A 153 4.97 9.85 -4.33
C LYS A 153 6.21 10.75 -4.34
N ALA A 154 7.06 10.67 -3.34
CA ALA A 154 8.29 11.45 -3.28
C ALA A 154 9.22 11.12 -4.47
N LYS A 155 9.35 9.83 -4.82
CA LYS A 155 10.15 9.39 -5.98
C LYS A 155 9.57 9.86 -7.31
N GLU A 156 8.25 9.83 -7.45
CA GLU A 156 7.54 10.36 -8.61
C GLU A 156 7.75 11.87 -8.75
N ASN A 157 7.53 12.63 -7.66
CA ASN A 157 7.76 14.06 -7.62
C ASN A 157 9.22 14.42 -7.94
N LEU A 158 10.19 13.67 -7.42
CA LEU A 158 11.61 13.88 -7.73
C LEU A 158 11.90 13.64 -9.21
N THR A 159 11.28 12.62 -9.81
CA THR A 159 11.43 12.34 -11.25
C THR A 159 10.86 13.48 -12.10
N ILE A 160 9.70 14.00 -11.73
CA ILE A 160 9.05 15.13 -12.40
C ILE A 160 9.90 16.40 -12.23
N CYS A 161 10.26 16.75 -11.00
CA CYS A 161 11.03 17.94 -10.67
C CYS A 161 12.38 17.95 -11.39
N ARG A 162 13.10 16.82 -11.41
CA ARG A 162 14.37 16.69 -12.15
C ARG A 162 14.19 16.96 -13.64
N ARG A 163 13.13 16.42 -14.25
CA ARG A 163 12.83 16.65 -15.67
C ARG A 163 12.52 18.11 -15.94
N ASP A 164 11.72 18.74 -15.07
CA ASP A 164 11.27 20.11 -15.25
C ASP A 164 12.44 21.09 -15.05
N VAL A 165 13.28 20.90 -14.02
CA VAL A 165 14.52 21.67 -13.84
C VAL A 165 15.45 21.53 -15.05
N ARG A 166 15.66 20.31 -15.54
CA ARG A 166 16.50 20.10 -16.73
C ARG A 166 15.97 20.85 -17.95
N LYS A 167 14.65 20.81 -18.17
CA LYS A 167 14.00 21.53 -19.27
C LYS A 167 14.15 23.04 -19.13
N LEU A 168 13.97 23.58 -17.93
CA LEU A 168 14.11 25.03 -17.69
C LEU A 168 15.54 25.50 -17.94
N ILE A 169 16.55 24.76 -17.47
CA ILE A 169 17.96 25.09 -17.73
C ILE A 169 18.26 25.06 -19.23
N SER A 170 17.83 24.00 -19.92
CA SER A 170 18.05 23.88 -21.38
C SER A 170 17.37 25.01 -22.16
N ALA A 171 16.11 25.33 -21.85
CA ALA A 171 15.39 26.43 -22.50
C ALA A 171 16.07 27.78 -22.25
N ALA A 172 16.46 28.07 -21.00
CA ALA A 172 17.12 29.31 -20.65
C ALA A 172 18.47 29.49 -21.37
N MET A 173 19.25 28.40 -21.52
CA MET A 173 20.50 28.43 -22.28
C MET A 173 20.28 28.59 -23.79
N GLU A 174 19.28 27.90 -24.36
CA GLU A 174 18.95 27.98 -25.79
C GLU A 174 18.41 29.36 -26.18
N GLU A 175 17.60 29.98 -25.32
CA GLU A 175 17.03 31.31 -25.53
C GLU A 175 18.02 32.44 -25.15
N GLY A 176 19.18 32.10 -24.59
CA GLY A 176 20.20 33.09 -24.22
C GLY A 176 19.77 34.00 -23.06
N ALA A 177 18.94 33.48 -22.16
CA ALA A 177 18.51 34.20 -20.96
C ALA A 177 19.72 34.67 -20.14
N GLU A 178 19.64 35.85 -19.51
CA GLU A 178 20.74 36.35 -18.70
C GLU A 178 21.01 35.45 -17.48
N GLY A 179 22.23 35.48 -16.94
CA GLY A 179 22.56 34.80 -15.69
C GLY A 179 23.46 33.58 -15.84
N ASP A 180 23.95 33.12 -14.68
CA ASP A 180 24.93 32.02 -14.60
C ASP A 180 24.24 30.65 -14.62
N TRP A 181 23.76 30.28 -15.81
CA TRP A 181 23.14 28.97 -16.06
C TRP A 181 24.13 27.81 -15.90
N VAL A 182 25.42 28.06 -16.08
CA VAL A 182 26.50 27.07 -15.89
C VAL A 182 26.62 26.69 -14.41
N ALA A 183 26.59 27.68 -13.50
CA ALA A 183 26.58 27.41 -12.07
C ALA A 183 25.30 26.67 -11.63
N ILE A 184 24.14 27.04 -12.18
CA ILE A 184 22.87 26.35 -11.91
C ILE A 184 22.90 24.90 -12.40
N GLU A 185 23.46 24.65 -13.60
CA GLU A 185 23.63 23.30 -14.14
C GLU A 185 24.58 22.46 -13.27
N ALA A 186 25.66 23.05 -12.76
CA ALA A 186 26.58 22.37 -11.85
C ALA A 186 25.89 21.91 -10.55
N ILE A 187 25.06 22.77 -9.95
CA ILE A 187 24.26 22.43 -8.75
C ILE A 187 23.29 21.28 -9.08
N TYR A 188 22.60 21.36 -10.23
CA TYR A 188 21.70 20.28 -10.67
C TYR A 188 22.44 18.94 -10.80
N VAL A 189 23.62 18.92 -11.44
CA VAL A 189 24.42 17.70 -11.62
C VAL A 189 24.85 17.12 -10.27
N GLU A 190 25.27 17.97 -9.32
CA GLU A 190 25.64 17.54 -7.98
C GLU A 190 24.46 16.90 -7.23
N LEU A 191 23.28 17.51 -7.28
CA LEU A 191 22.06 16.98 -6.68
C LEU A 191 21.68 15.61 -7.25
N VAL A 192 21.78 15.44 -8.57
CA VAL A 192 21.50 14.16 -9.23
C VAL A 192 22.54 13.10 -8.86
N ALA A 193 23.82 13.47 -8.75
CA ALA A 193 24.90 12.56 -8.37
C ALA A 193 24.76 12.04 -6.93
N ARG A 194 24.09 12.80 -6.05
CA ARG A 194 23.84 12.44 -4.65
C ARG A 194 22.79 11.34 -4.47
N ILE A 195 22.00 11.02 -5.50
CA ILE A 195 20.94 10.00 -5.43
C ILE A 195 21.57 8.59 -5.48
N PRO A 196 21.49 7.79 -4.39
CA PRO A 196 22.07 6.44 -4.38
C PRO A 196 21.25 5.45 -5.24
N ARG A 197 21.87 4.33 -5.60
CA ARG A 197 21.20 3.25 -6.38
C ARG A 197 19.98 2.65 -5.68
N SER A 198 20.00 2.59 -4.34
CA SER A 198 18.88 2.13 -3.51
C SER A 198 18.57 3.22 -2.46
N PRO A 199 17.76 4.23 -2.83
CA PRO A 199 17.52 5.37 -1.96
C PRO A 199 16.52 5.04 -0.86
N ALA A 200 16.80 5.49 0.35
CA ALA A 200 15.86 5.51 1.45
C ALA A 200 14.94 6.74 1.34
N MET A 201 13.86 6.77 2.13
CA MET A 201 12.92 7.88 2.09
C MET A 201 13.58 9.23 2.45
N GLY A 202 14.53 9.23 3.39
CA GLY A 202 15.28 10.43 3.74
C GLY A 202 16.09 10.99 2.57
N ASP A 203 16.74 10.12 1.80
CA ASP A 203 17.54 10.52 0.63
C ASP A 203 16.64 11.15 -0.46
N VAL A 204 15.50 10.52 -0.74
CA VAL A 204 14.55 11.02 -1.77
C VAL A 204 13.93 12.34 -1.33
N ALA A 205 13.55 12.47 -0.06
CA ALA A 205 12.95 13.70 0.47
C ALA A 205 13.95 14.86 0.44
N GLY A 206 15.17 14.67 0.94
CA GLY A 206 16.19 15.71 0.96
C GLY A 206 16.55 16.22 -0.44
N VAL A 207 16.79 15.29 -1.39
CA VAL A 207 17.09 15.70 -2.77
C VAL A 207 15.88 16.36 -3.44
N LEU A 208 14.65 15.93 -3.14
CA LEU A 208 13.45 16.57 -3.68
C LEU A 208 13.31 18.02 -3.17
N ASP A 209 13.56 18.27 -1.89
CA ASP A 209 13.47 19.61 -1.31
C ASP A 209 14.53 20.54 -1.92
N GLU A 210 15.78 20.08 -2.02
CA GLU A 210 16.87 20.85 -2.66
C GLU A 210 16.61 21.11 -4.16
N MET A 211 16.06 20.12 -4.87
CA MET A 211 15.67 20.28 -6.29
C MET A 211 14.49 21.26 -6.44
N GLY A 212 13.58 21.29 -5.46
CA GLY A 212 12.48 22.26 -5.39
C GLY A 212 13.00 23.70 -5.26
N LEU A 213 13.94 23.93 -4.35
CA LEU A 213 14.59 25.24 -4.19
C LEU A 213 15.32 25.68 -5.46
N LEU A 214 16.03 24.75 -6.12
CA LEU A 214 16.70 25.04 -7.39
C LEU A 214 15.69 25.43 -8.49
N ARG A 215 14.55 24.73 -8.55
CA ARG A 215 13.47 25.05 -9.48
C ARG A 215 12.90 26.45 -9.23
N GLU A 216 12.63 26.81 -7.98
CA GLU A 216 12.11 28.12 -7.61
C GLU A 216 13.10 29.24 -7.97
N GLU A 217 14.39 29.03 -7.69
CA GLU A 217 15.44 29.98 -8.06
C GLU A 217 15.50 30.21 -9.58
N ILE A 218 15.42 29.14 -10.38
CA ILE A 218 15.38 29.24 -11.84
C ILE A 218 14.16 30.06 -12.30
N ILE A 219 12.97 29.74 -11.78
CA ILE A 219 11.73 30.45 -12.14
C ILE A 219 11.82 31.93 -11.75
N ASN A 220 12.32 32.24 -10.57
CA ASN A 220 12.46 33.62 -10.10
C ASN A 220 13.42 34.42 -10.99
N ARG A 221 14.53 33.82 -11.43
CA ARG A 221 15.46 34.49 -12.36
C ARG A 221 14.82 34.78 -13.71
N LEU A 222 14.10 33.82 -14.28
CA LEU A 222 13.40 33.99 -15.56
C LEU A 222 12.31 35.07 -15.46
N ASN A 223 11.50 35.05 -14.40
CA ASN A 223 10.45 36.06 -14.19
C ASN A 223 11.01 37.47 -13.96
N ASN A 224 12.11 37.60 -13.23
CA ASN A 224 12.75 38.90 -13.00
C ASN A 224 13.31 39.51 -14.29
N GLN A 225 13.75 38.68 -15.24
CA GLN A 225 14.19 39.13 -16.56
C GLN A 225 13.04 39.62 -17.42
N GLU A 226 11.94 38.88 -17.45
CA GLU A 226 10.73 39.28 -18.17
C GLU A 226 10.23 40.65 -17.67
N ASN A 227 10.18 40.85 -16.35
CA ASN A 227 9.81 42.14 -15.75
C ASN A 227 10.80 43.28 -16.09
N SER A 228 12.10 42.98 -16.12
CA SER A 228 13.13 43.96 -16.50
C SER A 228 12.99 44.42 -17.96
N GLN A 229 12.77 43.47 -18.89
CA GLN A 229 12.56 43.77 -20.31
C GLN A 229 11.28 44.58 -20.59
N ILE A 230 10.20 44.31 -19.83
CA ILE A 230 8.95 45.10 -19.91
C ILE A 230 9.18 46.54 -19.42
N SER A 231 9.98 46.73 -18.36
CA SER A 231 10.26 48.06 -17.80
C SER A 231 11.23 48.90 -18.67
N SER A 232 12.19 48.26 -19.35
CA SER A 232 13.17 48.98 -20.19
C SER A 232 12.61 49.43 -21.55
N THR A 233 11.41 48.99 -21.92
CA THR A 233 10.78 49.30 -23.22
C THR A 233 10.01 50.64 -23.21
N ASN A 234 9.97 51.36 -22.08
CA ASN A 234 9.15 52.58 -21.93
C ASN A 234 9.92 53.91 -21.80
N ASP A 235 11.22 53.97 -22.07
CA ASP A 235 11.98 55.23 -21.93
C ASP A 235 12.41 55.81 -23.29
N ALA A 236 11.48 56.52 -23.94
CA ALA A 236 11.79 57.42 -25.04
C ALA A 236 10.78 58.58 -25.13
N GLN A 237 10.82 59.52 -24.18
CA GLN A 237 10.32 60.88 -24.41
C GLN A 237 11.48 61.79 -24.79
N PHE A 238 11.78 61.85 -26.09
CA PHE A 238 12.60 62.90 -26.68
C PHE A 238 11.78 64.20 -26.76
N GLU A 239 11.91 65.10 -25.79
CA GLU A 239 11.56 66.51 -25.98
C GLU A 239 12.78 67.27 -26.50
N ARG A 240 12.90 67.42 -27.82
CA ARG A 240 13.70 68.50 -28.41
C ARG A 240 12.78 69.67 -28.71
N HIS A 241 12.83 70.66 -27.84
CA HIS A 241 12.24 71.98 -28.03
C HIS A 241 12.99 72.69 -29.16
N ILE A 242 12.31 73.03 -30.25
CA ILE A 242 12.82 73.90 -31.31
C ILE A 242 12.38 75.33 -30.97
N GLN A 243 13.35 76.23 -30.91
CA GLN A 243 13.20 77.67 -30.64
C GLN A 243 12.38 78.40 -31.70
#